data_AF-A0A7C7ZPE8-F1
#
_entry.id   AF-A0A7C7ZPE8-F1
#
_cell.length_a   1.000
_cell.length_b   1.000
_cell.length_c   1.000
_cell.angle_alpha   90.00
_cell.angle_beta   90.00
_cell.angle_gamma   90.00
#
_symmetry.space_group_name_H-M   'P 1'
#
loop_
_entity.id
_entity.type
_entity.pdbx_description
1 polymer ?
#
loop_
_entity_poly.entity_id
_entity_poly.type
_entity_poly.pdbx_seq_one_letter_code
_entity_poly.pdbx_strand_id
1 'polypeptide(L)' 'IVNKEFKLVHFYYDVDEWELYDRINDPNEMINIYNNPDYKDVVKKLTEELYELRKKYKDSKELDQKYLY' A
#
# COMPACT_ATOMS: atom_id res chain seq x y z
N ILE A 1 -0.21 -0.13 -2.48
CA ILE A 1 -0.57 -1.52 -2.88
C ILE A 1 -1.83 -1.90 -2.13
N VAL A 2 -2.80 -2.53 -2.80
CA VAL A 2 -4.04 -2.96 -2.15
C VAL A 2 -4.14 -4.47 -2.31
N ASN A 3 -3.98 -5.19 -1.19
CA ASN A 3 -4.19 -6.63 -1.11
C ASN A 3 -5.57 -6.91 -0.51
N LYS A 4 -6.01 -8.18 -0.54
CA LYS A 4 -7.30 -8.58 0.03
C LYS A 4 -7.37 -8.34 1.54
N GLU A 5 -6.23 -8.44 2.21
CA GLU A 5 -6.13 -8.35 3.66
C GLU A 5 -5.73 -6.95 4.14
N PHE A 6 -4.87 -6.27 3.39
CA PHE A 6 -4.29 -4.99 3.81
C PHE A 6 -4.20 -3.99 2.67
N LYS A 7 -4.31 -2.71 3.01
CA LYS A 7 -4.13 -1.59 2.09
C LYS A 7 -3.04 -0.67 2.60
N LEU A 8 -1.95 -0.61 1.85
CA LEU A 8 -0.83 0.30 2.10
C LEU A 8 -0.89 1.44 1.09
N VAL A 9 -1.05 2.66 1.59
CA VAL A 9 -1.07 3.90 0.83
C VAL A 9 0.15 4.72 1.23
N HIS A 10 0.87 5.24 0.25
CA HIS A 10 1.95 6.19 0.46
C HIS A 10 1.57 7.45 -0.30
N PHE A 11 1.42 8.55 0.42
CA PHE A 11 1.25 9.87 -0.16
C PHE A 11 2.65 10.44 -0.42
N TYR A 12 2.87 10.90 -1.64
CA TYR A 12 4.16 11.48 -2.08
C TYR A 12 4.00 12.82 -2.80
N TYR A 13 2.76 13.30 -2.97
CA TYR A 13 2.46 14.54 -3.69
C TYR A 13 2.31 15.76 -2.77
N ASP A 14 1.68 15.62 -1.61
CA ASP A 14 1.41 16.73 -0.67
C ASP A 14 2.11 16.57 0.68
N VAL A 15 2.14 15.35 1.20
CA VAL A 15 2.76 14.98 2.48
C VAL A 15 3.45 13.63 2.31
N ASP A 16 4.66 13.46 2.88
CA ASP A 16 5.31 12.15 2.95
C ASP A 16 4.68 11.36 4.11
N GLU A 17 3.48 10.84 3.86
CA GLU A 17 2.70 10.11 4.85
C GLU A 17 2.35 8.72 4.37
N TRP A 18 2.42 7.78 5.31
CA TRP A 18 2.07 6.40 5.07
C TRP A 18 0.83 6.02 5.87
N GLU A 19 -0.07 5.32 5.19
CA GLU A 19 -1.27 4.78 5.79
C GLU A 19 -1.35 3.28 5.53
N LEU A 20 -1.64 2.53 6.59
CA LEU A 20 -1.91 1.11 6.51
C LEU A 20 -3.28 0.87 7.12
N TYR A 21 -4.14 0.19 6.38
CA TYR A 21 -5.47 -0.22 6.82
C TYR A 21 -5.60 -1.74 6.75
N ASP A 22 -6.08 -2.35 7.84
CA ASP A 22 -6.43 -3.76 7.92
C ASP A 22 -7.86 -3.95 7.42
N ARG A 23 -8.03 -4.53 6.23
CA ARG A 23 -9.36 -4.67 5.62
C ARG A 23 -10.14 -5.86 6.16
N ILE A 24 -9.49 -6.74 6.94
CA ILE A 24 -10.11 -7.91 7.56
C ILE A 24 -10.77 -7.50 8.87
N ASN A 25 -10.02 -6.78 9.70
CA ASN A 25 -10.46 -6.34 11.01
C ASN A 25 -11.14 -4.96 10.98
N ASP A 26 -10.75 -4.10 10.03
CA ASP A 26 -11.31 -2.76 9.83
C ASP A 26 -11.83 -2.58 8.39
N PRO A 27 -12.98 -3.19 8.05
CA PRO A 27 -13.54 -3.11 6.71
C PRO A 27 -13.97 -1.70 6.30
N ASN A 28 -14.08 -0.78 7.26
CA ASN A 28 -14.41 0.63 7.01
C ASN A 28 -13.17 1.52 6.84
N GLU A 29 -11.94 0.97 6.94
CA GLU A 29 -10.68 1.71 6.75
C GLU A 29 -10.63 3.00 7.61
N MET A 30 -11.10 2.90 8.85
CA MET A 30 -11.22 4.02 9.80
C MET A 30 -9.95 4.19 10.65
N ILE A 31 -9.13 3.14 10.79
CA ILE A 31 -7.99 3.13 11.70
C ILE A 31 -6.68 2.95 10.91
N ASN A 32 -5.85 4.00 10.90
CA ASN A 32 -4.49 3.89 10.40
C ASN A 32 -3.61 3.13 11.41
N ILE A 33 -3.26 1.89 11.04
CA ILE A 33 -2.41 0.99 11.83
C ILE A 33 -0.93 1.03 11.40
N TYR A 34 -0.53 1.96 10.52
CA TYR A 34 0.85 2.07 10.05
C TYR A 34 1.85 2.29 11.19
N ASN A 35 1.49 3.12 12.16
CA ASN A 35 2.32 3.40 13.33
C ASN A 35 2.25 2.31 14.41
N ASN A 36 1.47 1.25 14.19
CA ASN A 36 1.32 0.19 15.17
C ASN A 36 2.52 -0.79 15.10
N PRO A 37 3.27 -0.99 16.20
CA PRO A 37 4.43 -1.88 16.21
C PRO A 37 4.11 -3.33 15.83
N ASP A 38 2.91 -3.83 16.16
CA ASP A 38 2.47 -5.19 15.79
C ASP A 38 2.40 -5.40 14.27
N TYR A 39 2.15 -4.33 13.51
CA TYR A 39 1.98 -4.40 12.06
C TYR A 39 3.25 -4.01 11.30
N LYS A 40 4.38 -3.77 11.98
CA LYS A 40 5.65 -3.41 11.32
C LYS A 40 6.13 -4.46 10.33
N ASP A 41 5.97 -5.74 10.66
CA ASP A 41 6.33 -6.84 9.75
C ASP A 41 5.43 -6.85 8.50
N VAL A 42 4.14 -6.56 8.69
CA VAL A 42 3.16 -6.43 7.59
C VAL A 42 3.49 -5.24 6.71
N VAL A 43 3.75 -4.06 7.29
CA VAL A 43 4.19 -2.86 6.57
C VAL A 43 5.43 -3.18 5.74
N LYS A 44 6.43 -3.83 6.34
CA LYS A 44 7.67 -4.18 5.65
C LYS A 44 7.40 -5.09 4.46
N LYS A 45 6.64 -6.18 4.67
CA LYS A 45 6.28 -7.12 3.61
C LYS A 45 5.51 -6.45 2.46
N LEU A 46 4.50 -5.64 2.78
CA LEU A 46 3.72 -4.90 1.77
C LEU A 46 4.56 -3.85 1.05
N THR A 47 5.53 -3.24 1.74
CA THR A 47 6.47 -2.30 1.14
C THR A 47 7.38 -3.03 0.16
N GLU A 48 7.93 -4.18 0.55
CA GLU A 48 8.71 -5.05 -0.36
C GLU A 48 7.88 -5.48 -1.57
N GLU A 49 6.64 -5.93 -1.37
CA GLU A 49 5.72 -6.25 -2.48
C GLU A 49 5.44 -5.04 -3.37
N LEU A 50 5.25 -3.84 -2.79
CA LEU A 50 5.06 -2.61 -3.55
C LEU A 50 6.30 -2.29 -4.41
N TYR A 51 7.50 -2.44 -3.85
CA TYR A 51 8.75 -2.24 -4.60
C TYR A 51 8.93 -3.27 -5.70
N GLU A 52 8.65 -4.55 -5.43
CA GLU A 52 8.69 -5.63 -6.41
C GLU A 52 7.66 -5.41 -7.52
N LEU A 53 6.43 -5.02 -7.19
CA LEU A 53 5.42 -4.64 -8.18
C LEU A 53 5.86 -3.41 -8.95
N ARG A 54 6.38 -2.36 -8.30
CA ARG A 54 6.90 -1.18 -8.99
C ARG A 54 8.05 -1.54 -9.91
N LYS A 55 8.92 -2.48 -9.54
CA LYS A 55 10.02 -2.96 -10.39
C LYS A 55 9.49 -3.76 -11.57
N LYS A 56 8.56 -4.69 -11.32
CA LYS A 56 7.86 -5.49 -12.33
C LYS A 56 7.08 -4.61 -13.32
N TYR A 57 6.37 -3.61 -12.83
CA TYR A 57 5.57 -2.68 -13.65
C TYR A 57 6.37 -1.52 -14.23
N LYS A 58 7.50 -1.08 -13.62
CA LYS A 58 8.42 -0.12 -14.25
C LYS A 58 9.05 -0.67 -15.52
N ASP A 59 9.27 -1.98 -15.59
CA ASP A 59 9.75 -2.65 -16.81
C ASP A 59 8.61 -2.94 -17.80
N SER A 60 7.39 -3.18 -17.31
CA SER A 60 6.17 -3.25 -18.12
C SER A 60 5.53 -1.87 -18.30
N LYS A 61 6.07 -1.06 -19.22
CA LYS A 61 5.51 0.23 -19.72
C LYS A 61 4.01 0.25 -20.08
N GLU A 62 3.28 -0.85 -19.92
CA GLU A 62 1.90 -1.04 -20.37
C GLU A 62 0.82 -0.80 -19.28
N LEU A 63 1.18 -0.66 -18.00
CA LEU A 63 0.17 -0.57 -16.92
C LEU A 63 -0.18 0.82 -16.39
N ASP A 64 0.46 1.88 -16.91
CA ASP A 64 0.21 3.27 -16.48
C ASP A 64 -1.19 3.79 -16.90
N GLN A 65 -1.90 3.09 -17.79
CA GLN A 65 -3.20 3.53 -18.33
C GLN A 65 -4.45 3.08 -17.55
N LYS A 66 -4.36 2.31 -16.46
CA LYS A 66 -5.57 1.66 -15.90
C LYS A 66 -6.10 2.22 -14.57
N TYR A 67 -5.52 3.27 -14.02
CA TYR A 67 -6.02 3.90 -12.79
C TYR A 67 -6.36 5.39 -12.93
N LEU A 68 -6.38 5.91 -14.16
CA LEU A 68 -6.88 7.25 -14.50
C LEU A 68 -8.00 7.12 -15.55
N TYR A 69 -9.15 6.60 -15.15
CA TYR A 69 -10.44 6.93 -15.76
C TYR A 69 -11.59 6.65 -14.81
#